data_AF-A0A1B8Y190-F1
#
_entry.id   AF-A0A1B8Y190-F1
#
_cell.length_a   1.000
_cell.length_b   1.000
_cell.length_c   1.000
_cell.angle_alpha   90.00
_cell.angle_beta   90.00
_cell.angle_gamma   90.00
#
_symmetry.space_group_name_H-M   'P 1'
#
loop_
_entity.id
_entity.type
_entity.pdbx_description
1 polymer ?
#
loop_
_entity_poly.entity_id
_entity_poly.type
_entity_poly.pdbx_seq_one_letter_code
_entity_poly.pdbx_strand_id
1 'polypeptide(L)'
;MPYPTYLLLGLLLGGPLLFSHGSYGQIVLTQSPDYVSVSPGETVTLTCKASSSVGYALAWYQQKSGQAPKLLIYGASTRHTGTPERISGSWTWTDFTLTISRMEAEDAADYYCQQDGWTPHTQ
;
A
#
# COMPACT_ATOMS: atom_id res chain seq x y z
N MET A 1 10.35 -0.77 -39.45
CA MET A 1 9.94 -0.18 -40.73
C MET A 1 8.42 -0.07 -40.75
N PRO A 2 7.78 1.02 -41.19
CA PRO A 2 8.17 2.43 -41.14
C PRO A 2 7.09 3.34 -40.48
N TYR A 3 7.53 4.52 -40.05
CA TYR A 3 6.72 5.70 -39.70
C TYR A 3 5.98 6.27 -40.94
N PRO A 4 5.01 7.18 -40.75
CA PRO A 4 4.86 8.35 -41.61
C PRO A 4 5.25 9.62 -40.82
N THR A 5 6.41 10.22 -41.11
CA THR A 5 6.60 11.34 -42.04
C THR A 5 6.05 12.66 -41.50
N TYR A 6 7.00 13.49 -41.03
CA TYR A 6 6.87 14.88 -40.61
C TYR A 6 6.37 15.81 -41.71
N LEU A 7 5.65 16.86 -41.32
CA LEU A 7 5.84 18.27 -41.72
C LEU A 7 4.75 19.09 -41.00
N LEU A 8 5.10 20.02 -40.10
CA LEU A 8 5.48 21.35 -40.51
C LEU A 8 6.42 22.01 -39.50
N LEU A 9 7.43 22.67 -40.06
CA LEU A 9 8.45 23.47 -39.42
C LEU A 9 7.88 24.78 -38.87
N GLY A 10 8.38 25.16 -37.69
CA GLY A 10 8.24 26.50 -37.12
C GLY A 10 9.15 26.64 -35.90
N LEU A 11 10.46 26.77 -36.13
CA LEU A 11 11.38 27.28 -35.10
C LEU A 11 11.18 28.79 -35.04
N LEU A 12 11.09 29.37 -33.83
CA LEU A 12 11.81 30.58 -33.42
C LEU A 12 11.53 30.94 -31.95
N LEU A 13 12.65 31.23 -31.25
CA LEU A 13 12.83 31.86 -29.92
C LEU A 13 12.87 30.91 -28.71
N GLY A 14 14.10 30.78 -28.19
CA GLY A 14 14.48 29.87 -27.13
C GLY A 14 13.90 30.20 -25.75
N GLY A 15 13.40 29.14 -25.13
CA GLY A 15 13.46 28.87 -23.71
C GLY A 15 13.39 27.34 -23.58
N PRO A 16 14.17 26.69 -22.71
CA PRO A 16 13.96 25.27 -22.47
C PRO A 16 12.55 25.11 -21.89
N LEU A 17 11.61 24.64 -22.71
CA LEU A 17 10.34 24.12 -22.25
C LEU A 17 10.67 22.83 -21.48
N LEU A 18 11.07 22.99 -20.22
CA LEU A 18 11.08 21.92 -19.25
C LEU A 18 9.61 21.57 -18.98
N PHE A 19 9.01 20.80 -19.89
CA PHE A 19 7.85 20.00 -19.54
C PHE A 19 8.34 18.93 -18.56
N SER A 20 8.49 19.30 -17.29
CA SER A 20 8.40 18.31 -16.22
C SER A 20 6.93 17.90 -16.14
N HIS A 21 6.47 17.09 -17.10
CA HIS A 21 5.41 16.16 -16.79
C HIS A 21 6.03 15.25 -15.74
N GLY A 22 5.81 15.59 -14.46
CA GLY A 22 6.10 14.67 -13.37
C GLY A 22 5.33 13.41 -13.70
N SER A 23 6.05 12.37 -14.12
CA SER A 23 5.49 11.03 -14.15
C SER A 23 5.21 10.70 -12.69
N TYR A 24 3.97 10.89 -12.23
CA TYR A 24 3.54 10.37 -10.95
C TYR A 24 3.63 8.84 -11.07
N GLY A 25 4.79 8.30 -10.68
CA GLY A 25 5.06 6.87 -10.77
C GLY A 25 4.02 6.09 -9.96
N GLN A 26 3.69 4.89 -10.42
CA GLN A 26 2.82 3.98 -9.69
C GLN A 26 3.41 3.70 -8.30
N ILE A 27 2.59 3.83 -7.26
CA ILE A 27 2.99 3.46 -5.89
C ILE A 27 2.99 1.94 -5.78
N VAL A 28 4.12 1.39 -5.38
CA VAL A 28 4.31 -0.04 -5.18
C VAL A 28 4.38 -0.30 -3.68
N LEU A 29 3.64 -1.32 -3.22
CA LEU A 29 3.67 -1.78 -1.85
C LEU A 29 4.47 -3.09 -1.77
N THR A 30 5.39 -3.17 -0.82
CA THR A 30 6.16 -4.38 -0.54
C THR A 30 5.87 -4.83 0.89
N GLN A 31 5.33 -6.04 1.04
CA GLN A 31 5.00 -6.61 2.34
C GLN A 31 6.11 -7.55 2.84
N SER A 32 6.22 -7.66 4.16
CA SER A 32 7.10 -8.64 4.79
C SER A 32 6.60 -9.01 6.20
N PRO A 33 6.78 -10.26 6.64
CA PRO A 33 7.25 -11.41 5.85
C PRO A 33 6.19 -11.91 4.86
N ASP A 34 6.60 -12.65 3.83
CA ASP A 34 5.67 -13.29 2.89
C ASP A 34 4.85 -14.40 3.57
N TYR A 35 5.45 -15.08 4.54
CA TYR A 35 4.81 -16.10 5.36
C TYR A 35 5.48 -16.17 6.72
N VAL A 36 4.69 -16.42 7.77
CA VAL A 36 5.18 -16.67 9.12
C VAL A 36 4.25 -17.64 9.84
N SER A 37 4.83 -18.60 10.55
CA SER A 37 4.09 -19.47 11.47
C SER A 37 4.25 -18.94 12.89
N VAL A 38 3.14 -18.73 13.59
CA VAL A 38 3.11 -18.08 14.91
C VAL A 38 2.24 -18.92 15.83
N SER A 39 2.70 -19.15 17.06
CA SER A 39 1.95 -19.91 18.06
C SER A 39 0.91 -19.02 18.75
N PRO A 40 -0.21 -19.61 19.25
CA PRO A 40 -1.16 -18.85 20.04
C PRO A 40 -0.52 -18.13 21.23
N GLY A 41 -0.91 -16.88 21.46
CA GLY A 41 -0.35 -16.02 22.51
C GLY A 41 0.91 -15.25 22.15
N GLU A 42 1.61 -15.61 21.06
CA GLU A 42 2.76 -14.85 20.56
C GLU A 42 2.33 -13.55 19.88
N THR A 43 3.29 -12.66 19.63
CA THR A 43 3.04 -11.40 18.91
C THR A 43 3.70 -11.48 17.54
N VAL A 44 2.98 -11.04 16.51
CA VAL A 44 3.51 -10.88 15.16
C VAL A 44 3.41 -9.43 14.72
N THR A 45 4.41 -8.99 13.98
CA THR A 45 4.40 -7.70 13.28
C THR A 45 4.60 -7.96 11.80
N LEU A 46 3.63 -7.55 11.01
CA LEU A 46 3.72 -7.47 9.56
C LEU A 46 4.11 -6.06 9.16
N THR A 47 4.82 -5.93 8.05
CA THR A 47 5.28 -4.66 7.52
C THR A 47 4.80 -4.47 6.09
N CYS A 48 4.56 -3.22 5.73
CA CYS A 48 4.24 -2.80 4.37
C CYS A 48 5.01 -1.52 4.07
N LYS A 49 5.87 -1.56 3.06
CA LYS A 49 6.68 -0.42 2.63
C LYS A 49 6.13 0.11 1.31
N ALA A 50 5.78 1.39 1.29
CA ALA A 50 5.40 2.08 0.06
C ALA A 50 6.66 2.63 -0.65
N SER A 51 6.67 2.59 -1.98
CA SER A 51 7.76 3.17 -2.79
C SER A 51 7.84 4.70 -2.69
N SER A 52 6.78 5.35 -2.20
CA SER A 52 6.69 6.79 -1.96
C SER A 52 5.66 7.07 -0.87
N SER A 53 5.70 8.26 -0.28
CA SER A 53 4.79 8.62 0.81
C SER A 53 3.34 8.63 0.32
N VAL A 54 2.48 7.88 1.00
CA VAL A 54 1.01 7.91 0.86
C VAL A 54 0.34 8.62 2.04
N GLY A 55 1.13 9.30 2.88
CA GLY A 55 0.66 9.82 4.16
C GLY A 55 0.09 8.70 5.02
N TYR A 56 -1.13 8.89 5.52
CA TYR A 56 -1.86 7.88 6.28
C TYR A 56 -2.85 7.07 5.43
N ALA A 57 -2.86 7.24 4.09
CA ALA A 57 -3.81 6.59 3.19
C ALA A 57 -3.43 5.13 2.93
N LEU A 58 -3.42 4.32 3.98
CA LEU A 58 -3.19 2.89 3.93
C LEU A 58 -4.17 2.15 4.83
N ALA A 59 -4.66 1.04 4.32
CA ALA A 59 -5.54 0.12 5.02
C ALA A 59 -4.91 -1.28 5.11
N TRP A 60 -5.26 -2.01 6.17
CA TRP A 60 -4.90 -3.41 6.38
C TRP A 60 -6.15 -4.27 6.35
N TYR A 61 -6.08 -5.37 5.61
CA TYR A 61 -7.14 -6.34 5.43
C TYR A 61 -6.70 -7.72 5.90
N GLN A 62 -7.65 -8.50 6.43
CA GLN A 62 -7.50 -9.91 6.72
C GLN A 62 -8.39 -10.70 5.77
N GLN A 63 -7.84 -11.72 5.12
CA GLN A 63 -8.59 -12.62 4.26
C GLN A 63 -8.44 -14.06 4.73
N LYS A 64 -9.55 -14.65 5.16
CA LYS A 64 -9.63 -16.09 5.45
C LYS A 64 -9.91 -16.84 4.16
N SER A 65 -9.43 -18.07 4.07
CA SER A 65 -9.66 -18.92 2.89
C SER A 65 -11.17 -19.02 2.57
N GLY A 66 -11.52 -18.73 1.31
CA GLY A 66 -12.90 -18.73 0.83
C GLY A 66 -13.78 -17.55 1.30
N GLN A 67 -13.22 -16.56 2.00
CA GLN A 67 -13.94 -15.37 2.46
C GLN A 67 -13.46 -14.11 1.75
N ALA A 68 -14.32 -13.09 1.73
CA ALA A 68 -13.95 -11.77 1.26
C ALA A 68 -12.96 -11.10 2.23
N PRO A 69 -12.06 -10.22 1.76
CA PRO A 69 -11.19 -9.43 2.63
C PRO A 69 -12.00 -8.59 3.63
N LYS A 70 -11.65 -8.70 4.91
CA LYS A 70 -12.21 -7.91 6.01
C LYS A 70 -11.24 -6.78 6.37
N LEU A 71 -11.74 -5.55 6.40
CA LEU A 71 -10.98 -4.39 6.85
C LEU A 71 -10.65 -4.49 8.35
N LEU A 72 -9.38 -4.32 8.72
CA LEU A 72 -8.89 -4.31 10.10
C LEU A 72 -8.53 -2.91 10.57
N ILE A 73 -7.65 -2.24 9.82
CA ILE A 73 -7.12 -0.90 10.10
C ILE A 73 -7.32 -0.04 8.85
N TYR A 74 -7.73 1.21 9.03
CA TYR A 74 -7.73 2.24 8.00
C TYR A 74 -7.02 3.49 8.51
N GLY A 75 -6.64 4.39 7.60
CA GLY A 75 -5.91 5.60 8.00
C GLY A 75 -4.58 5.27 8.70
N ALA A 76 -3.95 4.16 8.31
CA ALA A 76 -2.71 3.59 8.84
C ALA A 76 -2.69 3.14 10.32
N SER A 77 -3.53 3.69 11.19
CA SER A 77 -3.57 3.36 12.62
C SER A 77 -4.96 3.27 13.24
N THR A 78 -6.02 3.62 12.50
CA THR A 78 -7.38 3.61 13.04
C THR A 78 -8.01 2.23 12.90
N ARG A 79 -8.37 1.61 14.03
CA ARG A 79 -9.05 0.31 14.04
C ARG A 79 -10.46 0.44 13.48
N HIS A 80 -10.81 -0.43 12.53
CA HIS A 80 -12.18 -0.59 12.06
C HIS A 80 -13.06 -1.18 13.18
N THR A 81 -14.36 -0.87 13.15
CA THR A 81 -15.32 -1.42 14.12
C THR A 81 -15.32 -2.95 14.07
N GLY A 82 -15.27 -3.59 15.24
CA GLY A 82 -15.22 -5.05 15.37
C GLY A 82 -13.82 -5.67 15.17
N THR A 83 -12.78 -4.85 15.00
CA THR A 83 -11.38 -5.32 15.07
C THR A 83 -10.94 -5.46 16.54
N PRO A 84 -10.44 -6.63 16.97
CA PRO A 84 -9.96 -6.85 18.33
C PRO A 84 -8.89 -5.83 18.77
N GLU A 85 -8.88 -5.47 20.06
CA GLU A 85 -7.91 -4.50 20.59
C GLU A 85 -6.46 -4.96 20.49
N ARG A 86 -6.26 -6.27 20.38
CA ARG A 86 -4.94 -6.89 20.24
C ARG A 86 -4.28 -6.59 18.89
N ILE A 87 -5.06 -6.11 17.90
CA ILE A 87 -4.60 -5.74 16.56
C ILE A 87 -4.42 -4.22 16.48
N SER A 88 -3.25 -3.75 16.11
CA SER A 88 -2.93 -2.32 16.01
C SER A 88 -2.13 -2.01 14.75
N GLY A 89 -2.37 -0.83 14.15
CA GLY A 89 -1.57 -0.31 13.05
C GLY A 89 -0.69 0.86 13.51
N SER A 90 0.49 0.99 12.92
CA SER A 90 1.33 2.19 13.02
C SER A 90 2.05 2.46 11.71
N TRP A 91 2.58 3.67 11.57
CA TRP A 91 3.32 4.05 10.37
C TRP A 91 4.35 5.14 10.66
N THR A 92 5.35 5.23 9.81
CA THR A 92 6.37 6.27 9.81
C THR A 92 6.81 6.49 8.37
N TRP A 93 6.51 7.68 7.82
CA TRP A 93 6.81 8.03 6.43
C TRP A 93 6.20 7.05 5.43
N THR A 94 6.99 6.10 4.94
CA THR A 94 6.62 5.10 3.92
C THR A 94 6.48 3.70 4.49
N ASP A 95 6.83 3.51 5.75
CA ASP A 95 6.88 2.21 6.42
C ASP A 95 5.66 2.09 7.33
N PHE A 96 4.86 1.07 7.10
CA PHE A 96 3.62 0.77 7.80
C PHE A 96 3.75 -0.59 8.48
N THR A 97 3.12 -0.73 9.64
CA THR A 97 3.16 -1.97 10.40
C THR A 97 1.77 -2.34 10.89
N LEU A 98 1.49 -3.64 10.86
CA LEU A 98 0.34 -4.25 11.53
C LEU A 98 0.88 -5.18 12.61
N THR A 99 0.53 -4.91 13.87
CA THR A 99 0.90 -5.75 14.99
C THR A 99 -0.32 -6.48 15.51
N ILE A 100 -0.21 -7.79 15.65
CA ILE A 100 -1.21 -8.65 16.29
C ILE A 100 -0.56 -9.19 17.54
N SER A 101 -0.92 -8.61 18.69
CA SER A 101 -0.51 -9.11 19.99
C SER A 101 -1.39 -10.29 20.38
N ARG A 102 -0.83 -11.27 21.11
CA ARG A 102 -1.56 -12.45 21.58
C ARG A 102 -2.35 -13.15 20.48
N MET A 103 -1.64 -13.68 19.48
CA MET A 103 -2.21 -14.37 18.33
C MET A 103 -3.25 -15.41 18.75
N GLU A 104 -4.41 -15.42 18.10
CA GLU A 104 -5.47 -16.41 18.33
C GLU A 104 -5.64 -17.31 17.09
N ALA A 105 -6.28 -18.47 17.26
CA ALA A 105 -6.51 -19.39 16.15
C ALA A 105 -7.35 -18.76 15.02
N GLU A 106 -8.21 -17.80 15.35
CA GLU A 106 -9.00 -17.05 14.39
C GLU A 106 -8.19 -16.03 13.57
N ASP A 107 -6.95 -15.73 13.95
CA ASP A 107 -6.07 -14.80 13.25
C ASP A 107 -5.28 -15.46 12.12
N ALA A 108 -5.36 -16.79 11.98
CA ALA A 108 -4.77 -17.52 10.86
C ALA A 108 -5.47 -17.14 9.54
N ALA A 109 -4.81 -16.33 8.73
CA ALA A 109 -5.35 -15.72 7.52
C ALA A 109 -4.21 -15.11 6.68
N ASP A 110 -4.53 -14.74 5.44
CA ASP A 110 -3.70 -13.88 4.62
C ASP A 110 -3.96 -12.41 4.99
N TYR A 111 -2.91 -11.58 4.96
CA TYR A 111 -2.99 -10.17 5.32
C TYR A 111 -2.46 -9.29 4.19
N TYR A 112 -3.20 -8.23 3.87
CA TYR A 112 -2.87 -7.34 2.76
C TYR A 112 -2.88 -5.89 3.20
N CYS A 113 -1.87 -5.13 2.79
CA CYS A 113 -1.91 -3.68 2.85
C CYS A 113 -2.36 -3.13 1.49
N GLN A 114 -3.14 -2.07 1.51
CA GLN A 114 -3.58 -1.38 0.30
C GLN A 114 -3.57 0.12 0.55
N GLN A 115 -3.09 0.86 -0.45
CA GLN A 115 -3.00 2.32 -0.39
C GLN A 115 -4.19 2.96 -1.10
N ASP A 116 -4.76 3.98 -0.46
CA ASP A 116 -5.85 4.83 -0.98
C ASP A 116 -5.33 6.21 -1.40
N GLY A 117 -4.01 6.31 -1.66
CA GLY A 117 -3.36 7.56 -2.04
C GLY A 117 -4.02 8.20 -3.26
N TRP A 118 -4.02 9.54 -3.29
CA TRP A 118 -4.84 10.34 -4.20
C TRP A 118 -4.63 10.08 -5.69
N THR A 119 -3.53 9.49 -6.15
CA THR A 119 -3.37 9.09 -7.55
C THR A 119 -2.14 8.21 -7.80
N PRO A 120 -2.18 7.29 -8.79
CA PRO A 120 -3.37 6.76 -9.44
C PRO A 120 -3.88 5.53 -8.69
N HIS A 121 -5.20 5.34 -8.69
CA HIS A 121 -5.85 4.16 -8.14
C HIS A 121 -5.25 2.90 -8.77
N THR A 122 -4.59 2.07 -7.96
CA THR A 122 -4.28 0.70 -8.35
C THR A 122 -5.58 -0.09 -8.26
N GLN A 123 -6.27 -0.25 -9.40
CA GLN A 123 -7.29 -1.26 -9.57
C GLN A 123 -6.66 -2.50 -10.23
#